data_AF-I0ZAC3-F1
#
_entry.id   AF-I0ZAC3-F1
#
_cell.length_a   1.000
_cell.length_b   1.000
_cell.length_c   1.000
_cell.angle_alpha   90.00
_cell.angle_beta   90.00
_cell.angle_gamma   90.00
#
_symmetry.space_group_name_H-M   'P 1'
#
loop_
_entity.id
_entity.type
_entity.pdbx_description
1 polymer ?
#
loop_
_entity_poly.entity_id
_entity_poly.type
_entity_poly.pdbx_seq_one_letter_code
_entity_poly.pdbx_strand_id
1 'polypeptide(L)'
;MTAMKIRWGDTLDEDDSLPTNTVVGPDKQGIKTITTYKKNDKGETVKVVTKTRVSRVERKIYEVAAERRSRLKRFGEATKEQAGDSVTVQQAEDIPFERVQKARQTTEEKRAEKEDLKSALQGSDKSAVVGSLRDMLYRRRMERQLALARGQIAAPERPPDEDSEAGGLPQAGSKPGGYVPPSRRAGATMADGDSMRRREENSVRVTNLSEDTREDDLRELFSPFGPISRIYIAYDRETGESRGFAFVNFVHREDAARAVQKLDGHGYDNLILRVEFAAPRAERT
;
A
#
# COMPACT_ATOMS: atom_id res chain seq x y z
N MET A 1 69.43 4.47 76.03
CA MET A 1 68.06 4.37 75.49
C MET A 1 68.05 5.15 74.18
N THR A 2 68.12 4.43 73.07
CA THR A 2 68.42 4.98 71.74
C THR A 2 67.11 5.36 71.03
N ALA A 3 67.00 6.61 70.58
CA ALA A 3 65.84 7.10 69.85
C ALA A 3 65.66 6.35 68.51
N MET A 4 64.52 5.69 68.34
CA MET A 4 64.13 5.03 67.09
C MET A 4 63.91 6.09 66.02
N LYS A 5 64.83 6.13 65.06
CA LYS A 5 64.75 6.96 63.87
C LYS A 5 63.78 6.27 62.91
N ILE A 6 62.55 6.76 62.85
CA ILE A 6 61.52 6.29 61.93
C ILE A 6 62.10 6.35 60.51
N ARG A 7 62.33 5.18 59.92
CA ARG A 7 62.76 5.05 58.52
C ARG A 7 61.51 5.16 57.66
N TRP A 8 61.64 5.89 56.56
CA TRP A 8 60.62 5.95 55.52
C TRP A 8 60.31 4.51 55.07
N GLY A 9 59.17 3.97 55.50
CA GLY A 9 58.77 2.59 55.26
C GLY A 9 58.06 1.85 56.41
N ASP A 10 57.98 2.41 57.62
CA ASP A 10 57.44 1.72 58.82
C ASP A 10 56.06 2.22 59.30
N THR A 11 55.24 2.76 58.40
CA THR A 11 53.81 3.05 58.63
C THR A 11 52.98 2.43 57.51
N LEU A 12 53.21 1.13 57.29
CA LEU A 12 52.33 0.28 56.49
C LEU A 12 51.19 -0.19 57.40
N ASP A 13 49.95 -0.08 56.90
CA ASP A 13 48.70 -0.67 57.42
C ASP A 13 47.59 0.27 57.92
N GLU A 14 47.44 1.51 57.40
CA GLU A 14 46.26 2.31 57.79
C GLU A 14 45.61 3.24 56.74
N ASP A 15 45.73 2.98 55.44
CA ASP A 15 44.75 3.49 54.46
C ASP A 15 45.01 2.89 53.06
N ASP A 16 44.48 1.69 52.81
CA ASP A 16 44.44 1.10 51.46
C ASP A 16 43.30 1.72 50.60
N SER A 17 42.97 2.98 50.88
CA SER A 17 41.90 3.72 50.23
C SER A 17 42.46 4.43 48.99
N LEU A 18 42.08 3.94 47.81
CA LEU A 18 42.41 4.62 46.55
C LEU A 18 41.83 6.04 46.59
N PRO A 19 42.58 7.07 46.13
CA PRO A 19 42.07 8.43 46.13
C PRO A 19 40.80 8.53 45.27
N THR A 20 39.86 9.37 45.72
CA THR A 20 38.58 9.56 45.04
C THR A 20 38.78 10.05 43.61
N ASN A 21 37.88 9.62 42.73
CA ASN A 21 37.91 9.98 41.32
C ASN A 21 37.73 11.51 41.16
N THR A 22 38.66 12.14 40.43
CA THR A 22 38.55 13.56 40.11
C THR A 22 38.00 13.74 38.71
N VAL A 23 36.92 14.52 38.62
CA VAL A 23 36.26 14.87 37.36
C VAL A 23 36.59 16.33 37.08
N VAL A 24 37.49 16.56 36.12
CA VAL A 24 37.76 17.91 35.64
C VAL A 24 36.80 18.18 34.48
N GLY A 25 36.00 19.24 34.67
CA GLY A 25 34.88 19.63 33.82
C GLY A 25 35.28 19.93 32.36
N PRO A 26 34.28 20.11 31.49
CA PRO A 26 34.50 20.22 30.05
C PRO A 26 35.29 21.49 29.71
N ASP A 27 36.47 21.31 29.14
CA ASP A 27 37.27 22.42 28.60
C ASP A 27 36.47 23.18 27.52
N LYS A 28 36.96 24.36 27.09
CA LYS A 28 36.37 25.14 25.97
C LYS A 28 36.19 24.34 24.66
N GLN A 29 36.80 23.15 24.57
CA GLN A 29 36.74 22.20 23.46
C GLN A 29 35.78 21.00 23.72
N GLY A 30 35.03 21.00 24.82
CA GLY A 30 34.03 20.00 25.17
C GLY A 30 34.59 18.66 25.67
N ILE A 31 35.83 18.62 26.16
CA ILE A 31 36.49 17.38 26.61
C ILE A 31 36.40 17.29 28.14
N LYS A 32 35.75 16.24 28.65
CA LYS A 32 35.70 15.89 30.08
C LYS A 32 36.83 14.91 30.38
N THR A 33 37.68 15.23 31.35
CA THR A 33 38.78 14.34 31.77
C THR A 33 38.45 13.74 33.13
N ILE A 34 38.30 12.42 33.18
CA ILE A 34 38.08 11.66 34.42
C ILE A 34 39.38 10.94 34.75
N THR A 35 39.94 11.22 35.92
CA THR A 35 41.10 10.48 36.45
C THR A 35 40.61 9.49 37.50
N THR A 36 40.78 8.19 37.22
CA THR A 36 40.51 7.10 38.17
C THR A 36 41.80 6.36 38.50
N TYR A 37 41.92 5.88 39.72
CA TYR A 37 43.03 5.03 40.14
C TYR A 37 42.49 3.61 40.32
N LYS A 38 43.13 2.61 39.70
CA LYS A 38 42.73 1.20 39.78
C LYS A 38 43.95 0.35 40.10
N LYS A 39 43.78 -0.71 40.91
CA LYS A 39 44.82 -1.73 41.12
C LYS A 39 44.83 -2.74 39.96
N ASN A 40 46.01 -3.01 39.39
CA ASN A 40 46.21 -4.05 38.40
C ASN A 40 46.28 -5.45 39.05
N ASP A 41 46.25 -6.52 38.25
CA ASP A 41 46.38 -7.92 38.72
C ASP A 41 47.70 -8.20 39.47
N LYS A 42 48.68 -7.30 39.38
CA LYS A 42 49.96 -7.34 40.09
C LYS A 42 49.97 -6.55 41.41
N GLY A 43 48.85 -5.96 41.82
CA GLY A 43 48.73 -5.17 43.06
C GLY A 43 49.20 -3.71 42.95
N GLU A 44 49.75 -3.28 41.81
CA GLU A 44 50.19 -1.90 41.59
C GLU A 44 49.02 -0.96 41.27
N THR A 45 49.04 0.26 41.80
CA THR A 45 48.03 1.29 41.53
C THR A 45 48.35 2.03 40.22
N VAL A 46 47.43 1.97 39.26
CA VAL A 46 47.54 2.64 37.96
C VAL A 46 46.53 3.77 37.86
N LYS A 47 47.02 4.94 37.42
CA LYS A 47 46.21 6.09 37.05
C LYS A 47 45.66 5.91 35.64
N VAL A 48 44.35 5.81 35.51
CA VAL A 48 43.62 5.76 34.25
C VAL A 48 42.99 7.12 33.99
N VAL A 49 43.30 7.71 32.84
CA VAL A 49 42.76 9.01 32.43
C VAL A 49 41.83 8.80 31.24
N THR A 50 40.52 8.89 31.47
CA THR A 50 39.50 8.77 30.43
C THR A 50 39.09 10.17 29.95
N LYS A 51 39.36 10.47 28.68
CA LYS A 51 38.94 11.73 28.03
C LYS A 51 37.69 11.47 27.20
N THR A 52 36.55 12.00 27.63
CA THR A 52 35.26 11.88 26.92
C THR A 52 34.92 13.23 26.30
N ARG A 53 34.80 13.30 24.97
CA ARG A 53 34.28 14.49 24.29
C ARG A 53 32.75 14.51 24.40
N VAL A 54 32.21 15.50 25.10
CA VAL A 54 30.78 15.74 25.22
C VAL A 54 30.38 16.73 24.13
N SER A 55 29.79 16.24 23.04
CA SER A 55 29.19 17.09 22.01
C SER A 55 27.70 17.28 22.29
N ARG A 56 27.25 18.53 22.29
CA ARG A 56 25.82 18.85 22.37
C ARG A 56 25.24 18.71 20.97
N VAL A 57 24.51 17.63 20.71
CA VAL A 57 23.80 17.42 19.44
C VAL A 57 22.44 18.10 19.53
N GLU A 58 22.30 19.25 18.87
CA GLU A 58 21.03 19.93 18.76
C GLU A 58 20.19 19.25 17.68
N ARG A 59 19.07 18.63 18.08
CA ARG A 59 18.09 18.07 17.16
C ARG A 59 16.89 19.01 17.10
N LYS A 60 16.52 19.43 15.88
CA LYS A 60 15.26 20.14 15.65
C LYS A 60 14.12 19.15 15.83
N ILE A 61 13.26 19.40 16.80
CA ILE A 61 12.09 18.59 17.10
C ILE A 61 10.87 19.50 16.95
N TYR A 62 9.82 19.01 16.30
CA TYR A 62 8.55 19.74 16.22
C TYR A 62 7.96 19.92 17.62
N GLU A 63 7.40 21.10 17.89
CA GLU A 63 6.83 21.47 19.19
C GLU A 63 5.78 20.47 19.68
N VAL A 64 4.84 20.08 18.80
CA VAL A 64 3.82 19.05 19.10
C VAL A 64 4.44 17.71 19.53
N ALA A 65 5.59 17.34 18.96
CA ALA A 65 6.27 16.10 19.34
C ALA A 65 6.97 16.22 20.71
N ALA A 66 7.49 17.41 21.05
CA ALA A 66 8.05 17.67 22.38
C ALA A 66 6.96 17.64 23.47
N GLU A 67 5.82 18.26 23.20
CA GLU A 67 4.65 18.25 24.10
C GLU A 67 4.10 16.84 24.32
N ARG A 68 3.99 16.02 23.26
CA ARG A 68 3.56 14.63 23.40
C ARG A 68 4.52 13.83 24.29
N ARG A 69 5.84 14.03 24.15
CA ARG A 69 6.86 13.36 24.98
C ARG A 69 6.87 13.83 26.43
N SER A 70 6.53 15.08 26.69
CA SER A 70 6.50 15.64 28.06
C SER A 70 5.18 15.33 28.79
N ARG A 71 4.06 15.30 28.05
CA ARG A 71 2.73 15.06 28.61
C ARG A 71 2.54 13.62 29.09
N LEU A 72 3.15 12.65 28.41
CA LEU A 72 3.08 11.25 28.82
C LEU A 72 4.18 10.95 29.84
N LYS A 73 3.80 10.85 31.11
CA LYS A 73 4.65 10.21 32.12
C LYS A 73 4.73 8.71 31.82
N ARG A 74 5.88 8.11 32.09
CA ARG A 74 6.01 6.64 32.10
C ARG A 74 4.99 6.07 33.09
N PHE A 75 4.39 4.93 32.77
CA PHE A 75 3.35 4.27 33.57
C PHE A 75 3.61 2.76 33.65
N GLY A 76 2.98 2.06 34.60
CA GLY A 76 3.16 0.62 34.78
C GLY A 76 4.60 0.25 35.15
N GLU A 77 5.12 -0.83 34.55
CA GLU A 77 6.49 -1.33 34.79
C GLU A 77 7.57 -0.36 34.27
N ALA A 78 7.26 0.44 33.25
CA ALA A 78 8.16 1.45 32.68
C ALA A 78 8.46 2.61 33.65
N THR A 79 7.75 2.71 34.78
CA THR A 79 8.09 3.69 35.84
C THR A 79 9.42 3.39 36.52
N LYS A 80 9.86 2.13 36.51
CA LYS A 80 11.11 1.67 37.14
C LYS A 80 12.33 1.83 36.22
N GLU A 81 12.10 1.97 34.92
CA GLU A 81 13.17 2.13 33.94
C GLU A 81 13.81 3.51 34.04
N GLN A 82 15.14 3.58 34.03
CA GLN A 82 15.87 4.84 33.93
C GLN A 82 16.10 5.23 32.45
N ALA A 83 16.57 6.46 32.20
CA ALA A 83 16.96 6.88 30.86
C ALA A 83 18.22 6.10 30.42
N GLY A 84 18.03 5.01 29.67
CA GLY A 84 19.10 4.11 29.21
C GLY A 84 18.73 2.63 29.34
N ASP A 85 17.81 2.32 30.25
CA ASP A 85 17.24 0.98 30.42
C ASP A 85 16.10 0.82 29.42
N SER A 86 16.42 0.51 28.17
CA SER A 86 15.41 0.14 27.18
C SER A 86 15.34 -1.38 27.05
N VAL A 87 14.15 -1.95 27.25
CA VAL A 87 13.85 -3.35 26.92
C VAL A 87 14.04 -3.64 25.42
N THR A 88 13.95 -2.62 24.57
CA THR A 88 14.17 -2.75 23.13
C THR A 88 15.65 -2.92 22.78
N VAL A 89 15.91 -3.84 21.85
CA VAL A 89 17.22 -4.21 21.29
C VAL A 89 18.07 -2.97 20.96
N GLN A 90 19.29 -2.92 21.51
CA GLN A 90 20.23 -1.82 21.31
C GLN A 90 21.08 -1.97 20.03
N GLN A 91 20.99 -3.11 19.36
CA GLN A 91 21.73 -3.39 18.14
C GLN A 91 20.92 -2.94 16.94
N ALA A 92 21.32 -1.83 16.33
CA ALA A 92 20.82 -1.42 15.02
C ALA A 92 21.48 -2.32 13.97
N GLU A 93 20.74 -3.28 13.44
CA GLU A 93 21.16 -4.03 12.25
C GLU A 93 20.87 -3.21 11.00
N ASP A 94 21.86 -3.09 10.12
CA ASP A 94 21.67 -2.46 8.81
C ASP A 94 20.88 -3.42 7.92
N ILE A 95 19.60 -3.11 7.67
CA ILE A 95 18.75 -3.83 6.72
C ILE A 95 18.80 -3.08 5.38
N PRO A 96 19.56 -3.56 4.37
CA PRO A 96 19.60 -2.90 3.08
C PRO A 96 18.27 -3.09 2.34
N PHE A 97 17.59 -1.98 2.05
CA PHE A 97 16.43 -1.98 1.16
C PHE A 97 16.88 -1.71 -0.27
N GLU A 98 16.84 -2.73 -1.12
CA GLU A 98 17.11 -2.57 -2.54
C GLU A 98 15.86 -2.02 -3.25
N ARG A 99 15.90 -0.73 -3.62
CA ARG A 99 14.83 -0.13 -4.41
C ARG A 99 14.96 -0.62 -5.84
N VAL A 100 14.11 -1.56 -6.24
CA VAL A 100 14.03 -2.07 -7.62
C VAL A 100 13.64 -0.94 -8.56
N GLN A 101 14.62 -0.21 -9.08
CA GLN A 101 14.47 0.69 -10.20
C GLN A 101 14.34 -0.20 -11.44
N LYS A 102 13.16 -0.22 -12.07
CA LYS A 102 13.05 -0.83 -13.41
C LYS A 102 14.04 -0.10 -14.29
N ALA A 103 15.10 -0.80 -14.72
CA ALA A 103 16.15 -0.23 -15.56
C ALA A 103 15.49 0.44 -16.76
N ARG A 104 15.84 1.71 -17.01
CA ARG A 104 15.40 2.42 -18.20
C ARG A 104 16.07 1.73 -19.38
N GLN A 105 15.37 0.77 -19.99
CA GLN A 105 15.88 -0.03 -21.11
C GLN A 105 16.58 0.90 -22.11
N THR A 106 17.82 0.56 -22.41
CA THR A 106 18.63 1.24 -23.42
C THR A 106 17.96 1.10 -24.79
N THR A 107 18.32 1.97 -25.75
CA THR A 107 17.77 1.93 -27.11
C THR A 107 18.05 0.61 -27.83
N GLU A 108 19.13 -0.07 -27.47
CA GLU A 108 19.49 -1.38 -28.02
C GLU A 108 18.65 -2.50 -27.41
N GLU A 109 18.41 -2.49 -26.10
CA GLU A 109 17.51 -3.44 -25.43
C GLU A 109 16.06 -3.29 -25.93
N LYS A 110 15.59 -2.05 -26.17
CA LYS A 110 14.28 -1.81 -26.80
C LYS A 110 14.20 -2.27 -28.25
N ARG A 111 15.33 -2.33 -28.96
CA ARG A 111 15.39 -2.81 -30.33
C ARG A 111 15.39 -4.33 -30.38
N ALA A 112 16.13 -4.98 -29.49
CA ALA A 112 16.12 -6.43 -29.30
C ALA A 112 14.73 -6.92 -28.88
N GLU A 113 14.11 -6.31 -27.87
CA GLU A 113 12.76 -6.67 -27.42
C GLU A 113 11.72 -6.47 -28.54
N LYS A 114 11.88 -5.45 -29.39
CA LYS A 114 11.03 -5.27 -30.57
C LYS A 114 11.26 -6.31 -31.67
N GLU A 115 12.48 -6.83 -31.83
CA GLU A 115 12.77 -7.91 -32.79
C GLU A 115 12.27 -9.26 -32.27
N ASP A 116 12.35 -9.50 -30.97
CA ASP A 116 11.77 -10.67 -30.28
C ASP A 116 10.24 -10.64 -30.33
N LEU A 117 9.62 -9.47 -30.12
CA LEU A 117 8.17 -9.29 -30.34
C LEU A 117 7.78 -9.50 -31.80
N LYS A 118 8.63 -9.13 -32.76
CA LYS A 118 8.36 -9.27 -34.19
C LYS A 118 8.47 -10.72 -34.65
N SER A 119 9.43 -11.48 -34.13
CA SER A 119 9.58 -12.90 -34.38
C SER A 119 8.48 -13.72 -33.69
N ALA A 120 8.10 -13.37 -32.45
CA ALA A 120 6.96 -13.95 -31.76
C ALA A 120 5.62 -13.68 -32.48
N LEU A 121 5.47 -12.51 -33.12
CA LEU A 121 4.28 -12.17 -33.91
C LEU A 121 4.20 -12.90 -35.27
N GLN A 122 5.33 -13.41 -35.76
CA GLN A 122 5.41 -14.22 -36.98
C GLN A 122 5.22 -15.72 -36.70
N GLY A 123 5.38 -16.15 -35.44
CA GLY A 123 5.06 -17.51 -35.01
C GLY A 123 3.56 -17.82 -35.04
N SER A 124 3.22 -19.10 -35.23
CA SER A 124 1.83 -19.59 -35.20
C SER A 124 1.18 -19.55 -33.82
N ASP A 125 1.97 -19.31 -32.77
CA ASP A 125 1.55 -19.43 -31.37
C ASP A 125 0.96 -18.10 -30.88
N LYS A 126 -0.30 -17.86 -31.24
CA LYS A 126 -1.06 -16.64 -30.89
C LYS A 126 -1.43 -16.53 -29.40
N SER A 127 -0.96 -17.44 -28.55
CA SER A 127 -1.24 -17.44 -27.11
C SER A 127 -0.48 -16.36 -26.34
N ALA A 128 0.60 -15.79 -26.91
CA ALA A 128 1.43 -14.79 -26.25
C ALA A 128 1.04 -13.32 -26.54
N VAL A 129 0.08 -13.05 -27.44
CA VAL A 129 -0.34 -11.69 -27.82
C VAL A 129 -1.64 -11.30 -27.11
N VAL A 130 -1.62 -11.31 -25.78
CA VAL A 130 -2.74 -10.74 -24.99
C VAL A 130 -2.44 -9.27 -24.71
N GLY A 131 -2.59 -8.45 -25.74
CA GLY A 131 -2.76 -7.01 -25.57
C GLY A 131 -4.17 -6.70 -25.06
N SER A 132 -4.36 -5.54 -24.43
CA SER A 132 -5.67 -5.06 -23.98
C SER A 132 -6.73 -5.21 -25.09
N LEU A 133 -7.96 -5.60 -24.75
CA LEU A 133 -9.06 -5.82 -25.69
C LEU A 133 -9.24 -4.64 -26.67
N ARG A 134 -8.94 -3.42 -26.20
CA ARG A 134 -8.98 -2.19 -27.00
C ARG A 134 -7.95 -2.20 -28.14
N ASP A 135 -6.74 -2.70 -27.91
CA ASP A 135 -5.68 -2.83 -28.92
C ASP A 135 -5.98 -3.93 -29.93
N MET A 136 -6.51 -5.07 -29.47
CA MET A 136 -6.95 -6.14 -30.38
C MET A 136 -8.04 -5.66 -31.34
N LEU A 137 -9.03 -4.93 -30.84
CA LEU A 137 -10.13 -4.40 -31.66
C LEU A 137 -9.67 -3.30 -32.62
N TYR A 138 -8.73 -2.46 -32.19
CA TYR A 138 -8.16 -1.42 -33.04
C TYR A 138 -7.34 -2.04 -34.19
N ARG A 139 -6.47 -3.00 -33.88
CA ARG A 139 -5.66 -3.72 -34.86
C ARG A 139 -6.52 -4.45 -35.90
N ARG A 140 -7.55 -5.19 -35.44
CA ARG A 140 -8.46 -5.94 -36.33
C ARG A 140 -9.27 -5.02 -37.26
N ARG A 141 -9.63 -3.82 -36.79
CA ARG A 141 -10.31 -2.81 -37.61
C ARG A 141 -9.36 -2.25 -38.69
N MET A 142 -8.13 -1.93 -38.32
CA MET A 142 -7.11 -1.41 -39.23
C MET A 142 -6.74 -2.43 -40.32
N GLU A 143 -6.53 -3.69 -39.93
CA GLU A 143 -6.23 -4.79 -40.86
C GLU A 143 -7.38 -4.97 -41.87
N ARG A 144 -8.64 -4.89 -41.43
CA ARG A 144 -9.81 -4.97 -42.31
C ARG A 144 -9.89 -3.79 -43.28
N GLN A 145 -9.59 -2.57 -42.82
CA GLN A 145 -9.56 -1.39 -43.69
C GLN A 145 -8.45 -1.47 -44.75
N LEU A 146 -7.26 -1.92 -44.36
CA LEU A 146 -6.14 -2.10 -45.30
C LEU A 146 -6.41 -3.23 -46.31
N ALA A 147 -7.04 -4.32 -45.87
CA ALA A 147 -7.41 -5.41 -46.76
C ALA A 147 -8.55 -5.04 -47.73
N LEU A 148 -9.49 -4.19 -47.31
CA LEU A 148 -10.47 -3.54 -48.20
C LEU A 148 -9.79 -2.62 -49.21
N ALA A 149 -8.85 -1.77 -48.77
CA ALA A 149 -8.11 -0.86 -49.63
C ALA A 149 -7.18 -1.60 -50.63
N ARG A 150 -6.69 -2.78 -50.25
CA ARG A 150 -5.91 -3.69 -51.12
C ARG A 150 -6.79 -4.62 -51.97
N GLY A 151 -8.12 -4.54 -51.87
CA GLY A 151 -9.05 -5.37 -52.64
C GLY A 151 -9.04 -6.85 -52.28
N GLN A 152 -8.47 -7.24 -51.14
CA GLN A 152 -8.36 -8.63 -50.68
C GLN A 152 -9.64 -9.12 -49.99
N ILE A 153 -10.53 -8.22 -49.58
CA ILE A 153 -11.82 -8.52 -48.98
C ILE A 153 -12.88 -7.67 -49.70
N ALA A 154 -13.98 -8.29 -50.12
CA ALA A 154 -15.11 -7.56 -50.70
C ALA A 154 -15.73 -6.63 -49.64
N ALA A 155 -16.08 -5.40 -50.04
CA ALA A 155 -16.97 -4.57 -49.24
C ALA A 155 -18.27 -5.36 -48.99
N PRO A 156 -18.89 -5.27 -47.80
CA PRO A 156 -20.12 -6.01 -47.55
C PRO A 156 -21.13 -5.63 -48.63
N GLU A 157 -21.48 -6.60 -49.47
CA GLU A 157 -22.47 -6.39 -50.51
C GLU A 157 -23.77 -5.99 -49.85
N ARG A 158 -24.27 -4.82 -50.26
CA ARG A 158 -25.63 -4.42 -49.97
C ARG A 158 -26.52 -5.45 -50.67
N PRO A 159 -27.42 -6.15 -49.97
CA PRO A 159 -28.21 -7.21 -50.58
C PRO A 159 -29.00 -6.64 -51.77
N PRO A 160 -29.17 -7.42 -52.85
CA PRO A 160 -29.92 -6.97 -54.01
C PRO A 160 -31.37 -6.68 -53.60
N ASP A 161 -31.84 -5.48 -53.96
CA ASP A 161 -33.25 -5.12 -53.91
C ASP A 161 -33.97 -5.95 -54.98
N GLU A 162 -34.56 -7.09 -54.60
CA GLU A 162 -35.53 -7.82 -55.42
C GLU A 162 -36.94 -7.33 -55.05
N ASP A 163 -37.47 -6.45 -55.89
CA ASP A 163 -38.89 -6.13 -55.94
C ASP A 163 -39.70 -7.36 -56.39
N SER A 164 -40.64 -7.86 -55.56
CA SER A 164 -42.04 -8.16 -55.94
C SER A 164 -42.78 -9.09 -54.95
N GLU A 165 -43.83 -8.54 -54.35
CA GLU A 165 -45.03 -9.19 -53.78
C GLU A 165 -44.91 -10.03 -52.48
N ALA A 166 -45.09 -9.38 -51.33
CA ALA A 166 -46.31 -9.49 -50.50
C ALA A 166 -46.10 -8.93 -49.07
N GLY A 167 -46.94 -7.98 -48.66
CA GLY A 167 -47.18 -7.64 -47.25
C GLY A 167 -46.37 -6.46 -46.68
N GLY A 168 -46.86 -5.23 -46.88
CA GLY A 168 -46.17 -3.99 -46.53
C GLY A 168 -46.18 -3.56 -45.07
N LEU A 169 -45.30 -2.60 -44.75
CA LEU A 169 -45.42 -1.63 -43.65
C LEU A 169 -44.98 -0.24 -44.14
N PRO A 170 -45.59 0.86 -43.64
CA PRO A 170 -45.61 2.14 -44.33
C PRO A 170 -44.28 2.90 -44.26
N GLN A 171 -43.91 3.43 -45.42
CA GLN A 171 -42.84 4.40 -45.62
C GLN A 171 -43.21 5.73 -44.95
N ALA A 172 -42.44 6.14 -43.94
CA ALA A 172 -42.44 7.52 -43.44
C ALA A 172 -41.04 8.12 -43.68
N GLY A 173 -41.01 9.15 -44.53
CA GLY A 173 -39.82 9.73 -45.13
C GLY A 173 -38.74 10.18 -44.15
N SER A 174 -37.49 9.85 -44.47
CA SER A 174 -36.31 10.32 -43.75
C SER A 174 -35.78 11.60 -44.41
N LYS A 175 -35.95 12.74 -43.74
CA LYS A 175 -35.10 13.93 -43.92
C LYS A 175 -33.71 13.63 -43.32
N PRO A 176 -32.63 14.27 -43.80
CA PRO A 176 -31.29 13.99 -43.33
C PRO A 176 -31.09 14.65 -41.96
N GLY A 177 -31.05 13.86 -40.89
CA GLY A 177 -30.82 14.40 -39.56
C GLY A 177 -30.67 13.32 -38.49
N GLY A 178 -29.45 13.20 -37.96
CA GLY A 178 -29.18 12.65 -36.63
C GLY A 178 -29.19 11.13 -36.51
N TYR A 179 -28.03 10.56 -36.13
CA TYR A 179 -27.94 9.19 -35.65
C TYR A 179 -28.83 8.99 -34.42
N VAL A 180 -29.85 8.13 -34.53
CA VAL A 180 -30.68 7.72 -33.39
C VAL A 180 -29.99 6.57 -32.67
N PRO A 181 -29.63 6.73 -31.38
CA PRO A 181 -28.90 5.71 -30.64
C PRO A 181 -29.71 4.41 -30.53
N PRO A 182 -29.05 3.24 -30.45
CA PRO A 182 -29.69 1.92 -30.49
C PRO A 182 -30.79 1.71 -29.44
N SER A 183 -30.70 2.39 -28.29
CA SER A 183 -31.70 2.33 -27.21
C SER A 183 -33.05 2.97 -27.55
N ARG A 184 -33.13 3.77 -28.63
CA ARG A 184 -34.33 4.50 -29.04
C ARG A 184 -34.95 3.97 -30.34
N ARG A 185 -34.45 2.84 -30.88
CA ARG A 185 -35.07 2.16 -32.02
C ARG A 185 -36.27 1.34 -31.56
N ALA A 186 -37.40 1.52 -32.23
CA ALA A 186 -38.57 0.67 -32.05
C ALA A 186 -38.18 -0.80 -32.37
N GLY A 187 -38.30 -1.68 -31.38
CA GLY A 187 -37.90 -3.09 -31.47
C GLY A 187 -36.57 -3.45 -30.79
N ALA A 188 -35.83 -2.49 -30.21
CA ALA A 188 -34.75 -2.83 -29.30
C ALA A 188 -35.34 -3.36 -27.99
N THR A 189 -35.14 -4.65 -27.69
CA THR A 189 -35.26 -5.15 -26.32
C THR A 189 -34.37 -4.25 -25.48
N MET A 190 -34.99 -3.45 -24.61
CA MET A 190 -34.25 -2.55 -23.74
C MET A 190 -33.16 -3.38 -23.08
N ALA A 191 -31.90 -2.96 -23.17
CA ALA A 191 -30.87 -3.40 -22.23
C ALA A 191 -31.19 -2.75 -20.87
N ASP A 192 -32.35 -3.14 -20.35
CA ASP A 192 -32.60 -3.56 -18.99
C ASP A 192 -32.19 -2.54 -17.91
N GLY A 193 -33.02 -1.49 -17.78
CA GLY A 193 -33.16 -0.78 -16.51
C GLY A 193 -33.56 -1.71 -15.36
N ASP A 194 -34.14 -2.88 -15.66
CA ASP A 194 -34.43 -3.95 -14.70
C ASP A 194 -33.14 -4.62 -14.15
N SER A 195 -32.08 -4.76 -14.97
CA SER A 195 -30.78 -5.30 -14.56
C SER A 195 -29.98 -4.37 -13.65
N MET A 196 -30.27 -3.07 -13.67
CA MET A 196 -29.72 -2.13 -12.68
C MET A 196 -30.48 -2.26 -11.36
N ARG A 197 -31.81 -2.33 -11.39
CA ARG A 197 -32.65 -2.52 -10.19
C ARG A 197 -32.37 -3.87 -9.49
N ARG A 198 -32.20 -4.95 -10.25
CA ARG A 198 -31.82 -6.27 -9.71
C ARG A 198 -30.42 -6.25 -9.09
N ARG A 199 -29.50 -5.44 -9.62
CA ARG A 199 -28.16 -5.26 -9.03
C ARG A 199 -28.18 -4.51 -7.70
N GLU A 200 -29.17 -3.66 -7.49
CA GLU A 200 -29.32 -2.89 -6.25
C GLU A 200 -29.88 -3.76 -5.13
N GLU A 201 -30.77 -4.70 -5.43
CA GLU A 201 -31.34 -5.62 -4.43
C GLU A 201 -30.34 -6.68 -3.93
N ASN A 202 -29.30 -6.96 -4.72
CA ASN A 202 -28.23 -7.91 -4.39
C ASN A 202 -26.97 -7.23 -3.84
N SER A 203 -27.03 -5.91 -3.58
CA SER A 203 -25.89 -5.15 -3.10
C SER A 203 -25.84 -5.11 -1.57
N VAL A 204 -24.65 -5.33 -1.04
CA VAL A 204 -24.32 -5.28 0.38
C VAL A 204 -23.40 -4.09 0.63
N ARG A 205 -23.70 -3.31 1.67
CA ARG A 205 -22.87 -2.23 2.17
C ARG A 205 -22.09 -2.73 3.37
N VAL A 206 -20.77 -2.55 3.32
CA VAL A 206 -19.85 -2.84 4.43
C VAL A 206 -19.38 -1.51 5.00
N THR A 207 -19.46 -1.37 6.31
CA THR A 207 -19.04 -0.18 7.06
C THR A 207 -18.05 -0.56 8.16
N ASN A 208 -17.27 0.43 8.60
CA ASN A 208 -16.20 0.26 9.58
C ASN A 208 -15.04 -0.61 9.04
N LEU A 209 -14.68 -0.42 7.78
CA LEU A 209 -13.52 -1.06 7.15
C LEU A 209 -12.22 -0.33 7.51
N SER A 210 -11.13 -1.10 7.62
CA SER A 210 -9.77 -0.58 7.80
C SER A 210 -9.31 0.19 6.56
N GLU A 211 -8.50 1.23 6.78
CA GLU A 211 -7.96 2.09 5.72
C GLU A 211 -7.11 1.30 4.72
N ASP A 212 -6.44 0.26 5.19
CA ASP A 212 -5.57 -0.63 4.42
C ASP A 212 -6.32 -1.68 3.58
N THR A 213 -7.64 -1.82 3.78
CA THR A 213 -8.42 -2.87 3.11
C THR A 213 -8.50 -2.64 1.61
N ARG A 214 -8.15 -3.66 0.83
CA ARG A 214 -8.20 -3.66 -0.64
C ARG A 214 -9.37 -4.48 -1.18
N GLU A 215 -9.56 -4.36 -2.49
CA GLU A 215 -10.60 -5.11 -3.21
C GLU A 215 -10.38 -6.63 -3.12
N ASP A 216 -9.13 -7.07 -3.13
CA ASP A 216 -8.78 -8.50 -3.05
C ASP A 216 -9.13 -9.09 -1.68
N ASP A 217 -8.88 -8.33 -0.61
CA ASP A 217 -9.22 -8.74 0.77
C ASP A 217 -10.74 -8.91 0.96
N LEU A 218 -11.53 -7.96 0.43
CA LEU A 218 -12.99 -8.10 0.42
C LEU A 218 -13.42 -9.29 -0.43
N ARG A 219 -12.74 -9.53 -1.55
CA ARG A 219 -13.06 -10.68 -2.40
C ARG A 219 -12.81 -12.00 -1.68
N GLU A 220 -11.72 -12.14 -0.94
CA GLU A 220 -11.42 -13.31 -0.13
C GLU A 220 -12.42 -13.47 1.03
N LEU A 221 -12.69 -12.38 1.77
CA LEU A 221 -13.62 -12.39 2.90
C LEU A 221 -15.04 -12.81 2.49
N PHE A 222 -15.50 -12.34 1.32
CA PHE A 222 -16.85 -12.62 0.83
C PHE A 222 -16.94 -13.86 -0.07
N SER A 223 -15.81 -14.41 -0.52
CA SER A 223 -15.74 -15.61 -1.38
C SER A 223 -16.51 -16.83 -0.84
N PRO A 224 -16.46 -17.20 0.45
CA PRO A 224 -17.14 -18.40 0.95
C PRO A 224 -18.68 -18.29 0.95
N PHE A 225 -19.23 -17.08 0.82
CA PHE A 225 -20.68 -16.88 0.83
C PHE A 225 -21.30 -16.95 -0.57
N GLY A 226 -20.55 -16.58 -1.61
CA GLY A 226 -21.02 -16.68 -2.98
C GLY A 226 -20.18 -15.89 -4.00
N PRO A 227 -20.47 -16.05 -5.29
CA PRO A 227 -19.81 -15.32 -6.35
C PRO A 227 -20.17 -13.82 -6.33
N ILE A 228 -19.13 -12.99 -6.34
CA ILE A 228 -19.22 -11.54 -6.33
C ILE A 228 -19.23 -11.03 -7.77
N SER A 229 -20.18 -10.17 -8.11
CA SER A 229 -20.29 -9.51 -9.41
C SER A 229 -19.40 -8.26 -9.50
N ARG A 230 -19.39 -7.42 -8.47
CA ARG A 230 -18.62 -6.17 -8.45
C ARG A 230 -18.31 -5.73 -7.03
N ILE A 231 -17.11 -5.19 -6.82
CA ILE A 231 -16.71 -4.55 -5.58
C ILE A 231 -16.46 -3.06 -5.87
N TYR A 232 -16.86 -2.19 -4.94
CA TYR A 232 -16.61 -0.76 -5.00
C TYR A 232 -16.23 -0.25 -3.63
N ILE A 233 -14.97 0.16 -3.47
CA ILE A 233 -14.46 0.80 -2.26
C ILE A 233 -14.56 2.31 -2.47
N ALA A 234 -15.10 3.01 -1.49
CA ALA A 234 -15.17 4.46 -1.56
C ALA A 234 -13.87 5.06 -1.04
N TYR A 235 -13.11 5.67 -1.95
CA TYR A 235 -11.93 6.45 -1.61
C TYR A 235 -12.27 7.93 -1.47
N ASP A 236 -11.62 8.62 -0.54
CA ASP A 236 -11.63 10.06 -0.48
C ASP A 236 -10.87 10.60 -1.69
N ARG A 237 -11.43 11.62 -2.31
CA ARG A 237 -10.91 12.20 -3.55
C ARG A 237 -9.78 13.19 -3.29
N GLU A 238 -9.68 13.71 -2.06
CA GLU A 238 -8.64 14.66 -1.64
C GLU A 238 -7.40 13.91 -1.11
N THR A 239 -7.56 12.96 -0.18
CA THR A 239 -6.44 12.25 0.45
C THR A 239 -6.08 10.93 -0.25
N GLY A 240 -7.00 10.36 -1.04
CA GLY A 240 -6.83 9.04 -1.65
C GLY A 240 -6.99 7.87 -0.68
N GLU A 241 -7.30 8.14 0.59
CA GLU A 241 -7.52 7.13 1.63
C GLU A 241 -8.92 6.53 1.52
N SER A 242 -9.12 5.31 2.01
CA SER A 242 -10.44 4.69 1.97
C SER A 242 -11.34 5.31 3.03
N ARG A 243 -12.60 5.61 2.69
CA ARG A 243 -13.57 6.25 3.59
C ARG A 243 -14.14 5.29 4.64
N GLY A 244 -13.55 4.10 4.79
CA GLY A 244 -14.03 3.05 5.70
C GLY A 244 -15.36 2.42 5.31
N PHE A 245 -15.79 2.52 4.04
CA PHE A 245 -16.96 1.81 3.52
C PHE A 245 -16.79 1.29 2.11
N ALA A 246 -17.43 0.15 1.84
CA ALA A 246 -17.43 -0.51 0.55
C ALA A 246 -18.82 -1.04 0.19
N PHE A 247 -19.04 -1.25 -1.10
CA PHE A 247 -20.23 -1.87 -1.66
C PHE A 247 -19.82 -3.13 -2.42
N VAL A 248 -20.44 -4.26 -2.06
CA VAL A 248 -20.20 -5.56 -2.68
C VAL A 248 -21.50 -6.02 -3.32
N ASN A 249 -21.48 -6.26 -4.62
CA ASN A 249 -22.63 -6.72 -5.37
C ASN A 249 -22.51 -8.21 -5.63
N PHE A 250 -23.47 -9.00 -5.14
CA PHE A 250 -23.51 -10.44 -5.36
C PHE A 250 -24.27 -10.80 -6.62
N VAL A 251 -23.91 -11.93 -7.24
CA VAL A 251 -24.71 -12.48 -8.34
C VAL A 251 -26.10 -12.90 -7.85
N HIS A 252 -26.18 -13.50 -6.66
CA HIS A 252 -27.44 -13.95 -6.06
C HIS A 252 -27.76 -13.19 -4.76
N ARG A 253 -29.04 -12.86 -4.58
CA ARG A 253 -29.54 -12.17 -3.38
C ARG A 253 -29.44 -13.05 -2.12
N GLU A 254 -29.58 -14.35 -2.27
CA GLU A 254 -29.50 -15.32 -1.17
C GLU A 254 -28.08 -15.33 -0.55
N ASP A 255 -27.05 -15.22 -1.38
CA ASP A 255 -25.65 -15.15 -0.94
C ASP A 255 -25.38 -13.88 -0.16
N ALA A 256 -25.92 -12.75 -0.63
CA ALA A 256 -25.87 -11.47 0.08
C ALA A 256 -26.52 -11.56 1.48
N ALA A 257 -27.68 -12.21 1.59
CA ALA A 257 -28.36 -12.40 2.87
C ALA A 257 -27.54 -13.24 3.85
N ARG A 258 -26.91 -14.33 3.37
CA ARG A 258 -26.04 -15.18 4.19
C ARG A 258 -24.79 -14.44 4.64
N ALA A 259 -24.20 -13.62 3.77
CA ALA A 259 -23.05 -12.79 4.10
C ALA A 259 -23.39 -11.76 5.18
N VAL A 260 -24.53 -11.06 5.05
CA VAL A 260 -25.00 -10.07 6.05
C VAL A 260 -25.16 -10.73 7.43
N GLN A 261 -25.80 -11.90 7.51
CA GLN A 261 -26.04 -12.57 8.80
C GLN A 261 -24.77 -13.06 9.51
N LYS A 262 -23.72 -13.42 8.75
CA LYS A 262 -22.51 -14.03 9.31
C LYS A 262 -21.35 -13.05 9.48
N LEU A 263 -21.26 -12.02 8.64
CA LEU A 263 -20.16 -11.05 8.68
C LEU A 263 -20.52 -9.78 9.46
N ASP A 264 -21.80 -9.54 9.76
CA ASP A 264 -22.17 -8.46 10.67
C ASP A 264 -21.67 -8.76 12.09
N GLY A 265 -20.84 -7.87 12.63
CA GLY A 265 -20.15 -8.08 13.91
C GLY A 265 -18.85 -8.88 13.82
N HIS A 266 -18.39 -9.23 12.61
CA HIS A 266 -17.11 -9.94 12.44
C HIS A 266 -15.91 -9.01 12.64
N GLY A 267 -14.93 -9.43 13.44
CA GLY A 267 -13.68 -8.70 13.64
C GLY A 267 -12.73 -8.88 12.46
N TYR A 268 -12.37 -7.78 11.78
CA TYR A 268 -11.39 -7.76 10.70
C TYR A 268 -10.43 -6.59 10.91
N ASP A 269 -9.13 -6.88 10.93
CA ASP A 269 -8.07 -5.87 10.99
C ASP A 269 -8.20 -4.88 12.18
N ASN A 270 -8.52 -5.45 13.35
CA ASN A 270 -8.79 -4.77 14.62
C ASN A 270 -10.08 -3.91 14.66
N LEU A 271 -10.88 -3.91 13.59
CA LEU A 271 -12.19 -3.26 13.53
C LEU A 271 -13.31 -4.30 13.49
N ILE A 272 -14.45 -3.97 14.08
CA ILE A 272 -15.66 -4.81 13.98
C ILE A 272 -16.44 -4.33 12.76
N LEU A 273 -16.54 -5.19 11.75
CA LEU A 273 -17.27 -4.90 10.53
C LEU A 273 -18.76 -4.84 10.81
N ARG A 274 -19.44 -3.91 10.13
CA ARG A 274 -20.90 -3.85 10.10
C ARG A 274 -21.38 -4.00 8.66
N VAL A 275 -22.23 -4.98 8.42
CA VAL A 275 -22.64 -5.42 7.08
C VAL A 275 -24.16 -5.31 6.97
N GLU A 276 -24.64 -4.54 6.01
CA GLU A 276 -26.07 -4.30 5.80
C GLU A 276 -26.43 -4.37 4.33
N PHE A 277 -27.71 -4.54 4.00
CA PHE A 277 -28.16 -4.36 2.61
C PHE A 277 -27.96 -2.91 2.17
N ALA A 278 -27.46 -2.72 0.95
CA ALA A 278 -27.25 -1.39 0.40
C ALA A 278 -28.60 -0.73 0.11
N ALA A 279 -28.76 0.51 0.56
CA ALA A 279 -29.88 1.34 0.14
C ALA A 279 -29.82 1.55 -1.39
N PRO A 280 -30.99 1.60 -2.08
CA PRO A 280 -31.02 1.86 -3.51
C PRO A 280 -30.30 3.18 -3.81
N ARG A 281 -29.49 3.16 -4.86
CA ARG A 281 -28.71 4.33 -5.25
C ARG A 281 -29.67 5.37 -5.80
N ALA A 282 -29.90 6.45 -5.03
CA ALA A 282 -30.72 7.56 -5.49
C ALA A 282 -30.24 8.05 -6.86
N GLU A 283 -31.17 8.12 -7.82
CA GLU A 283 -30.88 8.53 -9.19
C GLU A 283 -30.28 9.95 -9.15
N ARG A 284 -29.09 10.11 -9.73
CA ARG A 284 -28.49 11.42 -9.94
C ARG A 284 -29.11 12.03 -11.19
N THR A 285 -30.06 12.94 -11.00
CA THR A 285 -30.60 13.84 -12.03
C THR A 285 -29.56 14.86 -12.46
#